data_AF-A0A9E5DJQ7-F1
#
_entry.id   AF-A0A9E5DJQ7-F1
#
_cell.length_a   1.000
_cell.length_b   1.000
_cell.length_c   1.000
_cell.angle_alpha   90.00
_cell.angle_beta   90.00
_cell.angle_gamma   90.00
#
_symmetry.space_group_name_H-M   'P 1'
#
loop_
_entity.id
_entity.type
_entity.pdbx_description
1 polymer ?
#
loop_
_entity_poly.entity_id
_entity_poly.type
_entity_poly.pdbx_seq_one_letter_code
_entity_poly.pdbx_strand_id
1 'polypeptide(L)'
;MREISRLAFFLIITGIIFVAIGSLAIALEAAFSSGSSTVSTGGCIIVFFIPICFGSGTYGNILLLASIVLSIILTLILLVLSVIHAKTPREPPAMLSR
;
A
#
# COMPACT_ATOMS: atom_id res chain seq x y z
N MET A 1 -14.11 -17.34 -6.35
CA MET A 1 -13.71 -16.85 -5.00
C MET A 1 -12.24 -17.12 -4.65
N ARG A 2 -11.63 -18.27 -5.00
CA ARG A 2 -10.21 -18.56 -4.70
C ARG A 2 -9.18 -17.57 -5.28
N GLU A 3 -9.40 -17.09 -6.51
CA GLU A 3 -8.45 -16.20 -7.20
C GLU A 3 -8.32 -14.82 -6.53
N ILE A 4 -9.45 -14.22 -6.11
CA ILE A 4 -9.48 -12.90 -5.45
C ILE A 4 -8.82 -12.98 -4.07
N SER A 5 -9.04 -14.08 -3.33
CA SER A 5 -8.38 -14.32 -2.05
C SER A 5 -6.87 -14.50 -2.19
N ARG A 6 -6.39 -15.15 -3.26
CA ARG A 6 -4.95 -15.26 -3.55
C ARG A 6 -4.32 -13.92 -3.88
N LEU A 7 -4.99 -13.10 -4.68
CA LEU A 7 -4.49 -11.79 -5.09
C LEU A 7 -4.44 -10.81 -3.91
N ALA A 8 -5.48 -10.83 -3.06
CA ALA A 8 -5.50 -10.07 -1.81
C ALA A 8 -4.41 -10.54 -0.83
N PHE A 9 -4.25 -11.85 -0.65
CA PHE A 9 -3.21 -12.41 0.21
C PHE A 9 -1.80 -12.05 -0.28
N PHE A 10 -1.59 -12.11 -1.59
CA PHE A 10 -0.33 -11.70 -2.22
C PHE A 10 -0.03 -10.22 -1.97
N LEU A 11 -0.99 -9.32 -2.22
CA LEU A 11 -0.84 -7.88 -1.96
C LEU A 11 -0.52 -7.58 -0.49
N ILE A 12 -1.16 -8.26 0.46
CA ILE A 12 -0.90 -8.09 1.89
C ILE A 12 0.52 -8.53 2.23
N ILE A 13 0.96 -9.69 1.76
CA ILE A 13 2.33 -10.18 2.01
C ILE A 13 3.36 -9.23 1.40
N THR A 14 3.16 -8.80 0.15
CA THR A 14 4.07 -7.85 -0.49
C THR A 14 4.15 -6.53 0.28
N GLY A 15 3.02 -6.03 0.76
CA GLY A 15 2.97 -4.83 1.61
C GLY A 15 3.75 -4.99 2.92
N ILE A 16 3.58 -6.13 3.61
CA ILE A 16 4.30 -6.43 4.86
C ILE A 16 5.82 -6.48 4.61
N ILE A 17 6.24 -7.15 3.53
CA ILE A 17 7.66 -7.23 3.15
C ILE A 17 8.21 -5.84 2.86
N PHE A 18 7.46 -4.99 2.14
CA PHE A 18 7.89 -3.62 1.83
C PHE A 18 8.07 -2.77 3.10
N VAL A 19 7.16 -2.88 4.06
CA VAL A 19 7.28 -2.21 5.36
C VAL A 19 8.50 -2.72 6.13
N ALA A 20 8.74 -4.03 6.15
CA ALA A 20 9.88 -4.63 6.83
C ALA A 20 11.21 -4.18 6.22
N ILE A 21 11.32 -4.15 4.88
CA ILE A 21 12.52 -3.69 4.19
C ILE A 21 12.74 -2.19 4.41
N GLY A 22 11.69 -1.37 4.30
CA GLY A 22 11.79 0.07 4.51
C GLY A 22 12.21 0.43 5.95
N SER A 23 11.64 -0.25 6.94
CA SER A 23 12.03 -0.07 8.35
C SER A 23 13.46 -0.53 8.62
N LEU A 24 13.89 -1.64 8.00
CA LEU A 24 15.26 -2.13 8.11
C LEU A 24 16.26 -1.16 7.45
N ALA A 25 15.93 -0.58 6.30
CA ALA A 25 16.77 0.42 5.63
C ALA A 25 16.97 1.67 6.49
N ILE A 26 15.90 2.17 7.13
CA ILE A 26 16.00 3.31 8.06
C ILE A 26 16.86 2.95 9.27
N ALA A 27 16.72 1.74 9.82
CA ALA A 27 17.52 1.27 10.94
C ALA A 27 19.01 1.14 10.58
N LEU A 28 19.33 0.69 9.36
CA LEU A 28 20.70 0.62 8.86
C LEU A 28 21.29 2.02 8.66
N GLU A 29 20.58 2.94 8.00
CA GLU A 29 21.02 4.33 7.85
C GLU A 29 21.31 4.98 9.21
N ALA A 30 20.45 4.75 10.20
CA ALA A 30 20.67 5.25 11.56
C ALA A 30 21.88 4.60 12.26
N ALA A 31 22.21 3.34 11.94
CA ALA A 31 23.35 2.64 12.53
C ALA A 31 24.69 3.00 11.88
N PHE A 32 24.70 3.36 10.59
CA PHE A 32 25.92 3.66 9.83
C PHE A 32 26.22 5.16 9.70
N SER A 33 25.25 6.04 9.94
CA SER A 33 25.45 7.49 9.87
C SER A 33 25.94 8.04 11.22
N SER A 34 27.21 8.46 11.27
CA SER A 34 27.87 9.07 12.43
C SER A 34 27.65 10.58 12.57
N GLY A 35 26.77 11.17 11.74
CA GLY A 35 26.40 12.59 11.74
C GLY A 35 24.97 12.85 12.23
N SER A 36 24.58 14.12 12.33
CA SER A 36 23.20 14.54 12.66
C SER A 36 22.24 14.22 11.51
N SER A 37 21.84 12.96 11.42
CA SER A 37 20.90 12.44 10.42
C SER A 37 19.52 13.06 10.62
N THR A 38 19.14 14.01 9.77
CA THR A 38 17.76 14.50 9.70
C THR A 38 16.88 13.47 9.00
N VAL A 39 16.14 12.69 9.78
CA VAL A 39 15.17 11.74 9.25
C VAL A 39 13.91 12.50 8.80
N SER A 40 13.53 12.34 7.54
CA SER A 40 12.20 12.73 7.06
C SER A 40 11.33 11.49 6.90
N THR A 41 10.08 11.57 7.34
CA THR A 41 9.10 10.48 7.26
C THR A 41 7.87 10.93 6.49
N GLY A 42 7.18 10.01 5.86
CA GLY A 42 5.93 10.29 5.16
C GLY A 42 5.17 9.02 4.88
N GLY A 43 3.85 9.14 4.80
CA GLY A 43 2.96 8.01 4.59
C GLY A 43 1.51 8.43 4.58
N CYS A 44 0.61 7.46 4.41
CA CYS A 44 -0.83 7.69 4.49
C CYS A 44 -1.43 6.77 5.55
N ILE A 45 -2.27 7.33 6.43
CA ILE A 45 -3.07 6.58 7.40
C ILE A 45 -4.53 6.66 6.95
N ILE A 46 -5.21 5.51 6.94
CA ILE A 46 -6.65 5.46 6.66
C ILE A 46 -7.40 5.71 7.98
N VAL A 47 -8.08 6.85 8.07
CA VAL A 47 -8.94 7.19 9.21
C VAL A 47 -10.39 7.07 8.76
N PHE A 48 -11.10 6.06 9.28
CA PHE A 48 -12.45 5.65 8.86
C PHE A 48 -12.57 5.26 7.38
N PHE A 49 -12.58 6.26 6.49
CA PHE A 49 -12.67 6.09 5.03
C PHE A 49 -11.80 7.10 4.27
N ILE A 50 -11.12 8.02 4.96
CA ILE A 50 -10.35 9.10 4.34
C ILE A 50 -8.86 8.75 4.49
N PRO A 51 -8.11 8.55 3.39
CA PRO A 51 -6.67 8.41 3.44
C PRO A 51 -6.05 9.78 3.74
N ILE A 52 -5.46 9.93 4.92
CA ILE A 52 -4.74 11.13 5.33
C ILE A 52 -3.26 10.89 5.06
N CYS A 53 -2.72 11.54 4.03
CA CYS A 53 -1.30 11.50 3.71
C CYS A 53 -0.55 12.64 4.40
N PHE A 54 0.59 12.32 5.01
CA PHE A 54 1.43 13.25 5.74
C PHE A 54 2.90 13.06 5.38
N GLY A 55 3.67 14.13 5.60
CA GLY A 55 5.12 14.14 5.47
C GLY A 55 5.71 15.08 6.52
N SER A 56 6.78 14.66 7.16
CA SER A 56 7.45 15.33 8.26
C SER A 56 8.96 15.32 8.05
N GLY A 57 9.65 16.34 8.56
CA GLY A 57 11.08 16.57 8.39
C GLY A 57 11.43 17.50 7.22
N THR A 58 12.73 17.73 7.02
CA THR A 58 13.29 18.68 6.04
C THR A 58 12.80 18.44 4.61
N TYR A 59 12.55 17.17 4.25
CA TYR A 59 12.04 16.77 2.93
C TYR A 59 10.57 16.30 2.99
N GLY A 60 9.85 16.67 4.05
CA GLY A 60 8.47 16.22 4.30
C GLY A 60 7.51 16.53 3.14
N ASN A 61 7.65 17.69 2.49
CA ASN A 61 6.82 18.04 1.33
C ASN A 61 7.01 17.10 0.14
N ILE A 62 8.25 16.66 -0.12
CA ILE A 62 8.57 15.75 -1.22
C ILE A 62 8.04 14.34 -0.90
N LEU A 63 8.20 13.89 0.36
CA LEU A 63 7.66 12.61 0.81
C LEU A 63 6.12 12.59 0.83
N LEU A 64 5.48 13.71 1.17
CA LEU A 64 4.03 13.85 1.12
C LEU A 64 3.54 13.75 -0.33
N LEU A 65 4.20 14.44 -1.27
CA LEU A 65 3.89 14.34 -2.69
C LEU A 65 4.05 12.90 -3.20
N ALA A 66 5.15 12.23 -2.85
CA ALA A 66 5.41 10.84 -3.19
C ALA A 66 4.33 9.90 -2.63
N SER A 67 3.88 10.11 -1.40
CA SER A 67 2.84 9.31 -0.75
C SER A 67 1.49 9.46 -1.44
N ILE A 68 1.13 10.68 -1.85
CA ILE A 68 -0.10 10.95 -2.61
C ILE A 68 -0.05 10.27 -3.98
N VAL A 69 1.06 10.44 -4.71
CA VAL A 69 1.24 9.83 -6.04
C VAL A 69 1.15 8.31 -5.94
N LEU A 70 1.81 7.70 -4.95
CA LEU A 70 1.77 6.26 -4.73
C LEU A 70 0.36 5.78 -4.41
N SER A 71 -0.38 6.51 -3.56
CA SER A 71 -1.77 6.21 -3.25
C SER A 71 -2.64 6.25 -4.51
N ILE A 72 -2.50 7.26 -5.36
CA ILE A 72 -3.27 7.39 -6.61
C ILE A 72 -2.97 6.23 -7.55
N ILE A 73 -1.69 5.87 -7.73
CA ILE A 73 -1.28 4.74 -8.58
C ILE A 73 -1.90 3.44 -8.05
N LEU A 74 -1.83 3.20 -6.74
CA LEU A 74 -2.38 2.00 -6.13
C LEU A 74 -3.90 1.94 -6.29
N THR A 75 -4.60 3.07 -6.08
CA THR A 75 -6.05 3.16 -6.32
C THR A 75 -6.40 2.90 -7.79
N LEU A 76 -5.62 3.42 -8.74
CA LEU A 76 -5.80 3.17 -10.17
C LEU A 76 -5.63 1.68 -10.51
N ILE A 77 -4.59 1.03 -9.99
CA ILE A 77 -4.35 -0.40 -10.19
C ILE A 77 -5.53 -1.22 -9.65
N LEU A 78 -5.97 -0.93 -8.42
CA LEU A 78 -7.11 -1.60 -7.80
C LEU A 78 -8.40 -1.37 -8.60
N LEU A 79 -8.62 -0.15 -9.09
CA LEU A 79 -9.78 0.19 -9.89
C LEU A 79 -9.78 -0.56 -11.22
N VAL A 80 -8.66 -0.59 -11.95
CA VAL A 80 -8.53 -1.37 -13.19
C VAL A 80 -8.77 -2.86 -12.93
N LEU A 81 -8.15 -3.43 -11.89
CA LEU A 81 -8.38 -4.82 -11.51
C LEU A 81 -9.84 -5.10 -11.14
N SER A 82 -10.52 -4.17 -10.46
CA SER A 82 -11.93 -4.32 -10.11
C SER A 82 -12.83 -4.28 -11.34
N VAL A 83 -12.55 -3.42 -12.32
CA VAL A 83 -13.31 -3.34 -13.58
C VAL A 83 -13.12 -4.60 -14.42
N ILE A 84 -11.90 -5.14 -14.48
CA ILE A 84 -11.61 -6.39 -15.18
C ILE A 84 -12.37 -7.56 -14.54
N HIS A 85 -12.39 -7.66 -13.21
CA HIS A 85 -13.13 -8.71 -12.49
C HIS A 85 -14.64 -8.49 -12.50
N ALA A 86 -15.13 -7.25 -12.54
CA ALA A 86 -16.56 -6.95 -12.64
C ALA A 86 -17.14 -7.38 -14.01
N LYS A 87 -16.30 -7.45 -15.05
CA LYS A 87 -16.69 -7.98 -16.36
C LYS A 87 -16.71 -9.50 -16.43
N THR A 88 -16.18 -10.21 -15.44
CA THR A 88 -16.29 -11.67 -15.38
C THR A 88 -17.69 -12.03 -14.88
N PRO A 89 -18.52 -12.78 -15.65
CA PRO A 89 -19.84 -13.18 -15.19
C PRO A 89 -19.71 -13.91 -13.85
N ARG A 90 -20.36 -13.42 -12.79
CA ARG A 90 -20.53 -14.22 -11.57
C ARG A 90 -21.39 -15.41 -11.99
N GLU A 91 -20.77 -16.57 -12.22
CA GLU A 91 -21.53 -17.81 -12.17
C GLU A 91 -22.25 -17.83 -10.82
N PRO A 92 -23.60 -17.91 -10.82
CA PRO A 92 -24.35 -17.92 -9.59
C PRO A 92 -23.81 -19.06 -8.72
N PRO A 93 -23.65 -18.85 -7.41
CA PRO A 93 -23.31 -19.95 -6.52
C PRO A 93 -24.33 -21.05 -6.81
N ALA A 94 -23.84 -22.24 -7.18
CA ALA A 94 -24.65 -23.43 -7.38
C ALA A 94 -25.36 -23.73 -6.05
N MET A 95 -26.50 -23.06 -5.86
CA MET A 95 -27.42 -23.32 -4.78
C MET A 95 -28.20 -24.55 -5.18
N LEU A 96 -28.17 -25.53 -4.28
CA LEU A 96 -29.28 -26.43 -4.05
C LEU A 96 -29.72 -27.29 -5.25
N SER A 97 -28.85 -28.21 -5.69
CA SER A 97 -29.38 -29.49 -6.19
C SER A 97 -29.48 -30.42 -4.99
N ARG A 98 -30.74 -30.70 -4.62
CA ARG A 98 -31.24 -31.64 -3.61
C ARG A 98 -30.37 -32.85 -3.32
#